data_AF-A0A1S3ISV8-F1
#
_entry.id   AF-A0A1S3ISV8-F1
#
_cell.length_a   1.000
_cell.length_b   1.000
_cell.length_c   1.000
_cell.angle_alpha   90.00
_cell.angle_beta   90.00
_cell.angle_gamma   90.00
#
_symmetry.space_group_name_H-M   'P 1'
#
loop_
_entity.id
_entity.type
_entity.pdbx_description
1 polymer ?
#
loop_
_entity_poly.entity_id
_entity_poly.type
_entity_poly.pdbx_seq_one_letter_code
_entity_poly.pdbx_strand_id
1 'polypeptide(L)'
;MNAVGLEVSVNDNEMYFMIRSTVLRIPPMKLEDLNITQSVLLELVQNPHSRIDEYSLGNQWFYVLPSMKKGKLVAVTCSLPTDGVFRSYREMKRHWKNMHGYRLPENEEGLFYCQIHFKPIGQTLFTYLFLKI
;
A
#
# COMPACT_ATOMS: atom_id res chain seq x y z
N MET A 1 -17.33 -11.17 -0.58
CA MET A 1 -17.51 -9.72 -0.82
C MET A 1 -17.52 -9.51 -2.32
N ASN A 2 -18.63 -9.00 -2.89
CA ASN A 2 -18.70 -8.65 -4.31
C ASN A 2 -18.52 -7.14 -4.42
N ALA A 3 -17.32 -6.68 -4.80
CA ALA A 3 -16.99 -5.27 -4.97
C ALA A 3 -17.81 -4.61 -6.09
N VAL A 4 -18.11 -5.42 -7.11
CA VAL A 4 -18.86 -5.04 -8.30
C VAL A 4 -19.81 -6.17 -8.64
N GLY A 5 -21.09 -5.85 -8.80
CA GLY A 5 -22.07 -6.70 -9.46
C GLY A 5 -22.09 -6.38 -10.94
N LEU A 6 -21.91 -7.38 -11.79
CA LEU A 6 -22.11 -7.25 -13.23
C LEU A 6 -23.34 -8.07 -13.60
N GLU A 7 -24.36 -7.41 -14.12
CA GLU A 7 -25.50 -8.04 -14.76
C GLU A 7 -25.35 -7.86 -16.27
N VAL A 8 -25.45 -8.97 -16.99
CA VAL A 8 -25.33 -8.99 -18.45
C VAL A 8 -26.65 -9.50 -19.00
N SER A 9 -27.27 -8.74 -19.89
CA SER A 9 -28.47 -9.15 -20.63
C SER A 9 -28.15 -9.16 -22.12
N VAL A 10 -28.49 -10.25 -22.81
CA VAL A 10 -28.21 -10.43 -24.24
C VAL A 10 -29.53 -10.72 -24.94
N ASN A 11 -29.80 -9.96 -25.99
CA ASN A 11 -30.86 -10.24 -26.97
C ASN A 11 -30.21 -10.50 -28.34
N ASP A 12 -31.02 -10.85 -29.33
CA ASP A 12 -30.56 -11.30 -30.66
C ASP A 12 -29.60 -10.32 -31.38
N ASN A 13 -29.71 -9.01 -31.10
CA ASN A 13 -28.89 -7.98 -31.73
C ASN A 13 -28.07 -7.12 -30.75
N GLU A 14 -28.32 -7.22 -29.44
CA GLU A 14 -27.80 -6.26 -28.47
C GLU A 14 -27.38 -6.93 -27.16
N MET A 15 -26.40 -6.30 -26.50
CA MET A 15 -25.88 -6.73 -25.22
C MET A 15 -25.85 -5.54 -24.26
N TYR A 16 -26.51 -5.70 -23.12
CA TYR A 16 -26.59 -4.71 -22.05
C TYR A 16 -25.69 -5.15 -20.89
N PHE A 17 -24.87 -4.22 -20.42
CA PHE A 17 -24.05 -4.39 -19.23
C PHE A 17 -24.54 -3.43 -18.15
N MET A 18 -25.00 -3.97 -17.04
CA MET A 18 -25.31 -3.19 -15.85
C MET A 18 -24.27 -3.48 -14.77
N ILE A 19 -23.56 -2.42 -14.37
CA ILE A 19 -22.50 -2.48 -13.37
C ILE A 19 -23.03 -1.84 -12.09
N ARG A 20 -23.19 -2.63 -11.04
CA ARG A 20 -23.54 -2.17 -9.70
C ARG A 20 -22.27 -2.10 -8.86
N SER A 21 -21.80 -0.91 -8.51
CA SER A 21 -20.68 -0.76 -7.59
C SER A 21 -21.17 -0.90 -6.14
N THR A 22 -20.41 -1.64 -5.33
CA THR A 22 -20.57 -1.64 -3.88
C THR A 22 -19.41 -0.86 -3.27
N VAL A 23 -19.71 0.09 -2.40
CA VAL A 23 -18.66 0.85 -1.70
C VAL A 23 -17.97 -0.08 -0.70
N LEU A 24 -16.72 -0.45 -1.00
CA LEU A 24 -15.86 -1.15 -0.06
C LEU A 24 -15.13 -0.14 0.83
N ARG A 25 -15.40 -0.19 2.14
CA ARG A 25 -14.61 0.51 3.14
C ARG A 25 -13.50 -0.42 3.62
N ILE A 26 -12.29 -0.19 3.13
CA ILE A 26 -11.08 -0.88 3.60
C ILE A 26 -10.44 0.04 4.66
N PRO A 27 -10.32 -0.40 5.92
CA PRO A 27 -9.62 0.39 6.92
C PRO A 27 -8.14 0.54 6.51
N PRO A 28 -7.54 1.73 6.72
CA PRO A 28 -6.11 1.88 6.50
C PRO A 28 -5.32 1.00 7.47
N MET A 29 -4.15 0.54 7.02
CA MET A 29 -3.19 -0.16 7.89
C MET A 29 -2.78 0.74 9.05
N LYS A 30 -2.73 0.17 10.26
CA LYS A 30 -2.22 0.80 11.48
C LYS A 30 -0.87 0.21 11.86
N LEU A 31 -0.12 0.93 12.70
CA LEU A 31 1.14 0.42 13.27
C LEU A 31 0.97 -0.87 14.07
N GLU A 32 -0.16 -1.01 14.78
CA GLU A 32 -0.52 -2.21 15.54
C GLU A 32 -0.57 -3.46 14.65
N ASP A 33 -0.94 -3.30 13.37
CA ASP A 33 -1.04 -4.41 12.41
C ASP A 33 0.33 -5.00 12.04
N LEU A 34 1.42 -4.27 12.32
CA LEU A 34 2.79 -4.75 12.13
C LEU A 34 3.22 -5.76 13.22
N ASN A 35 2.51 -5.77 14.36
CA ASN A 35 2.79 -6.63 15.51
C ASN A 35 4.26 -6.54 15.97
N ILE A 36 4.77 -5.32 16.12
CA ILE A 36 6.14 -5.02 16.56
C ILE A 36 6.20 -4.76 18.07
N THR A 37 7.37 -4.97 18.69
CA THR A 37 7.58 -4.66 20.10
C THR A 37 7.57 -3.15 20.38
N GLN A 38 7.19 -2.74 21.59
CA GLN A 38 7.11 -1.33 21.98
C GLN A 38 8.44 -0.56 21.82
N SER A 39 9.57 -1.21 22.08
CA SER A 39 10.91 -0.62 21.90
C SER A 39 11.16 -0.22 20.45
N VAL A 40 10.88 -1.13 19.51
CA VAL A 40 11.02 -0.90 18.06
C VAL A 40 10.04 0.18 17.57
N LEU A 41 8.82 0.21 18.11
CA LEU A 41 7.85 1.26 17.79
C LEU A 41 8.32 2.65 18.24
N LEU A 42 8.90 2.76 19.45
CA LEU A 42 9.45 4.02 19.94
C LEU A 42 10.60 4.50 19.07
N GLU A 43 11.51 3.60 18.67
CA GLU A 43 12.61 3.92 17.75
C GLU A 43 12.09 4.44 16.41
N LEU A 44 11.07 3.77 15.85
CA LEU A 44 10.44 4.18 14.59
C LEU A 44 9.80 5.57 14.70
N VAL A 45 9.15 5.86 15.83
CA VAL A 45 8.47 7.14 16.01
C VAL A 45 9.47 8.29 16.21
N GLN A 46 10.51 8.08 17.02
CA GLN A 46 11.46 9.11 17.45
C GLN A 46 12.56 9.40 16.43
N ASN A 47 12.98 8.41 15.64
CA ASN A 47 14.08 8.57 14.71
C ASN A 47 13.56 8.71 13.27
N PRO A 48 13.76 9.85 12.59
CA PRO A 48 13.31 10.08 11.21
C PRO A 48 14.06 9.22 10.18
N HIS A 49 15.19 8.62 10.54
CA HIS A 49 15.97 7.70 9.71
C HIS A 49 15.84 6.24 10.15
N SER A 50 14.90 5.95 11.05
CA SER A 50 14.64 4.58 11.49
C SER A 50 14.20 3.70 10.33
N ARG A 51 14.65 2.44 10.41
CA ARG A 51 14.28 1.36 9.51
C ARG A 51 14.00 0.13 10.35
N ILE A 52 12.82 -0.44 10.18
CA ILE A 52 12.46 -1.74 10.72
C ILE A 52 12.59 -2.76 9.60
N ASP A 53 13.45 -3.75 9.77
CA ASP A 53 13.57 -4.88 8.85
C ASP A 53 12.59 -6.01 9.19
N GLU A 54 12.42 -6.92 8.25
CA GLU A 54 11.45 -8.02 8.32
C GLU A 54 11.52 -8.87 9.59
N TYR A 55 12.71 -9.05 10.15
CA TYR A 55 12.94 -9.86 11.34
C TYR A 55 12.30 -9.28 12.61
N SER A 56 12.08 -7.97 12.63
CA SER A 56 11.44 -7.26 13.74
C SER A 56 9.92 -7.19 13.59
N LEU A 57 9.36 -7.61 12.46
CA LEU A 57 7.93 -7.59 12.16
C LEU A 57 7.26 -8.89 12.63
N GLY A 58 6.26 -8.79 13.51
CA GLY A 58 5.44 -9.93 13.93
C GLY A 58 4.40 -10.33 12.88
N ASN A 59 4.06 -9.44 11.95
CA ASN A 59 3.24 -9.75 10.77
C ASN A 59 3.91 -9.20 9.50
N GLN A 60 4.07 -10.07 8.50
CA GLN A 60 4.79 -9.75 7.27
C GLN A 60 3.91 -9.81 6.01
N TRP A 61 2.66 -10.27 6.09
CA TRP A 61 1.86 -10.51 4.89
C TRP A 61 0.67 -9.58 4.80
N PHE A 62 0.65 -8.75 3.76
CA PHE A 62 -0.38 -7.73 3.57
C PHE A 62 -0.96 -7.75 2.15
N TYR A 63 -2.21 -7.36 2.02
CA TYR A 63 -2.83 -7.07 0.73
C TYR A 63 -2.61 -5.61 0.40
N VAL A 64 -1.99 -5.34 -0.75
CA VAL A 64 -1.47 -4.01 -1.04
C VAL A 64 -2.20 -3.39 -2.22
N LEU A 65 -2.76 -2.21 -1.99
CA LEU A 65 -3.38 -1.39 -3.03
C LEU A 65 -2.33 -0.93 -4.05
N PRO A 66 -2.69 -0.69 -5.31
CA PRO A 66 -4.05 -0.74 -5.84
C PRO A 66 -4.49 -2.15 -6.28
N SER A 67 -3.53 -3.05 -6.54
CA SER A 67 -3.81 -4.37 -7.12
C SER A 67 -4.42 -5.37 -6.15
N MET A 68 -4.42 -5.06 -4.85
CA MET A 68 -4.80 -5.97 -3.76
C MET A 68 -4.07 -7.31 -3.83
N LYS A 69 -2.84 -7.32 -4.37
CA LYS A 69 -1.98 -8.50 -4.35
C LYS A 69 -1.43 -8.71 -2.95
N LYS A 70 -1.30 -9.98 -2.57
CA LYS A 70 -0.63 -10.35 -1.32
C LYS A 70 0.89 -10.16 -1.50
N GLY A 71 1.45 -9.24 -0.72
CA GLY A 71 2.88 -8.93 -0.69
C GLY A 71 3.47 -9.22 0.68
N LYS A 72 4.78 -9.49 0.70
CA LYS A 72 5.55 -9.60 1.94
C LYS A 72 6.13 -8.23 2.28
N LEU A 73 5.85 -7.70 3.46
CA LEU A 73 6.49 -6.52 4.02
C LEU A 73 7.91 -6.89 4.45
N VAL A 74 8.88 -6.24 3.82
CA VAL A 74 10.31 -6.49 4.04
C VAL A 74 10.91 -5.43 4.95
N ALA A 75 10.43 -4.19 4.85
CA ALA A 75 10.85 -3.14 5.75
C ALA A 75 9.86 -1.99 5.84
N VAL A 76 9.97 -1.22 6.92
CA VAL A 76 9.25 0.04 7.16
C VAL A 76 10.27 1.13 7.46
N THR A 77 10.20 2.26 6.76
CA THR A 77 11.07 3.43 6.97
C THR A 77 10.29 4.72 7.16
N CYS A 78 10.87 5.68 7.88
CA CYS A 78 10.31 7.03 8.06
C CYS A 78 10.63 8.00 6.90
N SER A 79 11.56 7.61 6.02
CA SER A 79 11.95 8.37 4.84
C SER A 79 11.87 7.51 3.58
N LEU A 80 11.71 8.16 2.41
CA LEU A 80 11.70 7.48 1.13
C LEU A 80 13.02 6.69 0.94
N PRO A 81 12.97 5.39 0.62
CA PRO A 81 14.18 4.59 0.41
C PRO A 81 15.00 5.12 -0.78
N THR A 82 16.32 5.22 -0.60
CA THR A 82 17.25 5.75 -1.62
C THR A 82 17.51 4.76 -2.76
N ASP A 83 17.30 3.47 -2.51
CA ASP A 83 17.37 2.34 -3.44
C ASP A 83 16.06 2.12 -4.22
N GLY A 84 15.04 2.94 -3.96
CA GLY A 84 13.72 2.83 -4.55
C GLY A 84 13.61 3.35 -5.98
N VAL A 85 12.48 3.03 -6.61
CA VAL A 85 12.15 3.46 -7.99
C VAL A 85 11.86 4.97 -8.10
N PHE A 86 11.48 5.60 -6.99
CA PHE A 86 11.12 7.01 -6.93
C PHE A 86 12.27 7.81 -6.34
N ARG A 87 12.66 8.91 -7.00
CA ARG A 87 13.74 9.80 -6.51
C ARG A 87 13.24 10.84 -5.52
N SER A 88 11.93 11.07 -5.48
CA SER A 88 11.29 12.01 -4.57
C SER A 88 9.82 11.64 -4.31
N TYR A 89 9.27 12.11 -3.19
CA TYR A 89 7.86 11.96 -2.90
C TYR A 89 6.96 12.60 -3.96
N ARG A 90 7.38 13.73 -4.54
CA ARG A 90 6.65 14.38 -5.63
C ARG A 90 6.48 13.48 -6.86
N GLU A 91 7.51 12.72 -7.21
CA GLU A 91 7.43 11.74 -8.29
C GLU A 91 6.46 10.61 -7.94
N MET A 92 6.53 10.11 -6.71
CA MET A 92 5.59 9.08 -6.23
C MET A 92 4.14 9.60 -6.22
N LYS A 93 3.86 10.80 -5.72
CA LYS A 93 2.52 11.44 -5.80
C LYS A 93 1.98 11.46 -7.22
N ARG A 94 2.82 11.90 -8.17
CA ARG A 94 2.45 11.95 -9.59
C ARG A 94 2.17 10.56 -10.14
N HIS A 95 3.02 9.58 -9.82
CA HIS A 95 2.83 8.20 -10.25
C HIS A 95 1.52 7.61 -9.75
N TRP A 96 1.24 7.71 -8.44
CA TRP A 96 0.02 7.19 -7.83
C TRP A 96 -1.24 7.84 -8.39
N LYS A 97 -1.21 9.16 -8.61
CA LYS A 97 -2.32 9.89 -9.23
C LYS A 97 -2.56 9.45 -10.66
N ASN A 98 -1.50 9.36 -11.48
CA ASN A 98 -1.63 9.11 -12.92
C ASN A 98 -1.88 7.63 -13.24
N MET A 99 -1.23 6.71 -12.53
CA MET A 99 -1.33 5.27 -12.80
C MET A 99 -2.53 4.62 -12.11
N HIS A 100 -2.95 5.16 -10.96
CA HIS A 100 -3.92 4.48 -10.10
C HIS A 100 -5.08 5.37 -9.66
N GLY A 101 -5.06 6.67 -9.98
CA GLY A 101 -6.10 7.62 -9.58
C GLY A 101 -6.07 8.02 -8.10
N TYR A 102 -5.11 7.53 -7.31
CA TYR A 102 -5.02 7.83 -5.88
C TYR A 102 -4.29 9.15 -5.64
N ARG A 103 -4.88 10.01 -4.83
CA ARG A 103 -4.27 11.26 -4.37
C ARG A 103 -3.61 11.03 -3.01
N LEU A 104 -2.29 11.04 -2.99
CA LEU A 104 -1.50 10.97 -1.77
C LEU A 104 -1.52 12.30 -1.01
N PRO A 105 -1.27 12.32 0.31
CA PRO A 105 -1.22 13.53 1.13
C PRO A 105 -0.23 14.57 0.61
N GLU A 106 -0.47 15.86 0.86
CA GLU A 106 0.41 16.89 0.33
C GLU A 106 1.81 16.86 0.95
N ASN A 107 1.88 16.63 2.27
CA ASN A 107 3.11 16.56 3.05
C ASN A 107 3.49 15.10 3.35
N GLU A 108 4.78 14.88 3.57
CA GLU A 108 5.34 13.59 4.00
C GLU A 108 5.29 13.39 5.51
N GLU A 109 4.91 14.43 6.25
CA GLU A 109 4.85 14.40 7.70
C GLU A 109 3.86 13.33 8.16
N GLY A 110 4.36 12.43 9.01
CA GLY A 110 3.56 11.32 9.49
C GLY A 110 3.30 10.25 8.43
N LEU A 111 4.17 10.08 7.42
CA LEU A 111 4.10 8.93 6.53
C LEU A 111 5.18 7.89 6.85
N PHE A 112 4.79 6.63 6.74
CA PHE A 112 5.72 5.51 6.70
C PHE A 112 5.78 4.93 5.30
N TYR A 113 6.98 4.53 4.92
CA TYR A 113 7.29 3.90 3.65
C TYR A 113 7.46 2.39 3.88
N CYS A 114 6.55 1.60 3.33
CA CYS A 114 6.62 0.14 3.31
C CYS A 114 7.36 -0.34 2.07
N GLN A 115 8.40 -1.13 2.26
CA GLN A 115 9.00 -1.91 1.17
C GLN A 115 8.31 -3.28 1.09
N ILE A 116 7.60 -3.51 0.00
CA ILE A 116 6.84 -4.72 -0.27
C ILE A 116 7.55 -5.54 -1.34
N HIS A 117 7.73 -6.82 -1.07
CA HIS A 117 8.18 -7.82 -2.03
C HIS A 117 7.01 -8.69 -2.49
N PHE A 118 6.79 -8.76 -3.80
CA PHE A 118 5.85 -9.69 -4.39
C PHE A 118 6.60 -10.88 -4.98
N LYS A 119 6.58 -12.03 -4.28
CA LYS A 119 7.23 -13.27 -4.74
C LYS A 119 7.01 -13.59 -6.23
N PRO A 120 5.80 -13.42 -6.81
CA PRO A 120 5.56 -13.74 -8.22
C PRO A 120 6.22 -12.79 -9.23
N ILE A 121 6.68 -11.60 -8.80
CA ILE A 121 7.14 -10.50 -9.67
C ILE A 121 8.69 -10.40 -9.67
N GLY A 122 9.38 -11.35 -9.04
CA GLY A 122 10.84 -11.38 -8.94
C GLY A 122 11.36 -10.62 -7.72
N GLN A 123 12.63 -10.20 -7.74
CA GLN A 123 13.32 -9.64 -6.56
C GLN A 123 13.07 -8.13 -6.32
N THR A 124 12.26 -7.48 -7.16
CA THR A 124 11.99 -6.04 -7.02
C THR A 124 11.25 -5.71 -5.73
N LEU A 125 11.73 -4.71 -5.01
CA LEU A 125 11.03 -4.09 -3.88
C LEU A 125 10.19 -2.91 -4.38
N PHE A 126 8.95 -2.85 -3.92
CA PHE A 126 8.00 -1.80 -4.25
C PHE A 126 7.71 -0.96 -3.02
N THR A 127 7.77 0.36 -3.18
CA THR A 127 7.54 1.30 -2.08
C THR A 127 6.08 1.73 -2.03
N TYR A 128 5.45 1.51 -0.87
CA TYR A 128 4.08 1.87 -0.54
C TYR A 128 4.04 2.80 0.66
N LEU A 129 2.93 3.53 0.82
CA LEU A 129 2.74 4.48 1.90
C LEU A 129 1.62 4.03 2.84
N PHE A 130 1.77 4.34 4.13
CA PHE A 130 0.66 4.38 5.08
C PHE A 130 0.90 5.46 6.15
N LEU A 131 -0.16 5.83 6.87
CA LEU A 131 -0.15 6.96 7.82
C LEU A 131 0.40 6.55 9.20
N LYS A 132 1.21 7.43 9.78
CA LYS A 132 1.58 7.51 11.20
C LYS A 132 0.41 8.22 11.89
N ILE A 133 -0.46 7.43 12.52
CA ILE A 133 -1.59 7.96 13.31
C ILE A 133 -1.03 8.68 14.54
#